data_AF-A0A831UK05-F1
#
_entry.id   AF-A0A831UK05-F1
#
_cell.length_a   1.000
_cell.length_b   1.000
_cell.length_c   1.000
_cell.angle_alpha   90.00
_cell.angle_beta   90.00
_cell.angle_gamma   90.00
#
_symmetry.space_group_name_H-M   'P 1'
#
loop_
_entity.id
_entity.type
_entity.pdbx_description
1 polymer ?
#
loop_
_entity_poly.entity_id
_entity_poly.type
_entity_poly.pdbx_seq_one_letter_code
_entity_poly.pdbx_strand_id
1 'polypeptide(L)'
;YQRVCHDLAISGFVVLAIDPTGQGERVSHLDPHTGAMAIPWGTAEHSHQGLQCILTGTSIARYFLFDAMRGLDYLASRTEVDASRLGVTGNSGGGTQTTLLCMAGEERIKAAVPCTYVTSREHYFVTGQAQDAEQLQFGMTRDGINFDDMFLPFAPRPLLIGAVESDFFTPEGTVVTHERLRAFYRLLGHEDHVDCVFAPGTHRYCRELRECAVNWFRSHLMGGEPDFETAADEDIPVSPERELWCTEHGHVRSEWPDAHTPFHLNLAVIPERPAPPDAATLRNTLIDTLAIRDRIESPVALHPRTIKTQEKNGVTAHSVFFVSERNVMVAGCLLHRPDVTPAEAIIYLAPGGTNTLEVHIEAMRGALDAGRSVFVVDVRGAGAVESVPINPYGKDLEELHYTTENRLAFDAYCLGESLLGMRVYDVLRAGHYLRELPWVRRLGIRARGIEPALWAYLAAALDPSIQTVHIDGLIPSFEAIARTELYTRAFTPALMLHGVLERFDLPDLEPLFDGRDLRVSQAPSA
;
A
#
# COMPACT_ATOMS: atom_id res chain seq x y z
N TYR A 1 -4.85 -23.03 13.04
CA TYR A 1 -5.69 -23.59 11.97
C TYR A 1 -6.03 -25.07 12.16
N GLN A 2 -5.09 -25.96 12.52
CA GLN A 2 -5.42 -27.39 12.72
C GLN A 2 -6.68 -27.66 13.57
N ARG A 3 -6.88 -26.90 14.66
CA ARG A 3 -8.08 -27.04 15.51
C ARG A 3 -9.40 -26.78 14.79
N VAL A 4 -9.49 -25.76 13.92
CA VAL A 4 -10.72 -25.52 13.15
C VAL A 4 -10.94 -26.60 12.10
N CYS A 5 -9.87 -27.09 11.47
CA CYS A 5 -9.96 -28.20 10.53
C CYS A 5 -10.43 -29.48 11.23
N HIS A 6 -9.93 -29.75 12.43
CA HIS A 6 -10.37 -30.87 13.27
C HIS A 6 -11.87 -30.76 13.58
N ASP A 7 -12.32 -29.63 14.13
CA ASP A 7 -13.72 -29.41 14.51
C ASP A 7 -14.67 -29.60 13.33
N LEU A 8 -14.33 -29.06 12.16
CA LEU A 8 -15.08 -29.25 10.92
C LEU A 8 -15.07 -30.72 10.47
N ALA A 9 -13.91 -31.39 10.50
CA ALA A 9 -13.78 -32.77 10.06
C ALA A 9 -14.61 -33.75 10.91
N ILE A 10 -14.57 -33.62 12.24
CA ILE A 10 -15.36 -34.48 13.13
C ILE A 10 -16.87 -34.19 13.05
N SER A 11 -17.24 -32.99 12.55
CA SER A 11 -18.63 -32.59 12.30
C SER A 11 -19.16 -33.08 10.93
N GLY A 12 -18.32 -33.74 10.13
CA GLY A 12 -18.70 -34.36 8.86
C GLY A 12 -18.34 -33.56 7.60
N PHE A 13 -17.51 -32.52 7.72
CA PHE A 13 -17.02 -31.77 6.57
C PHE A 13 -15.68 -32.33 6.04
N VAL A 14 -15.51 -32.28 4.72
CA VAL A 14 -14.17 -32.39 4.12
C VAL A 14 -13.54 -31.01 4.12
N VAL A 15 -12.33 -30.88 4.64
CA VAL A 15 -11.66 -29.58 4.85
C VAL A 15 -10.37 -29.53 4.04
N LEU A 16 -10.19 -28.45 3.30
CA LEU A 16 -8.92 -28.07 2.68
C LEU A 16 -8.44 -26.77 3.32
N ALA A 17 -7.27 -26.81 3.94
CA ALA A 17 -6.51 -25.61 4.27
C ALA A 17 -5.44 -25.40 3.19
N ILE A 18 -5.27 -24.17 2.76
CA ILE A 18 -4.27 -23.80 1.74
C ILE A 18 -3.23 -22.87 2.38
N ASP A 19 -1.99 -22.99 1.93
CA ASP A 19 -0.97 -21.99 2.20
C ASP A 19 -1.19 -20.78 1.28
N PRO A 20 -1.43 -19.58 1.83
CA PRO A 20 -1.39 -18.35 1.04
C PRO A 20 0.02 -18.13 0.46
N THR A 21 0.11 -17.41 -0.65
CA THR A 21 1.42 -17.00 -1.16
C THR A 21 2.18 -16.20 -0.10
N GLY A 22 3.47 -16.49 0.10
CA GLY A 22 4.28 -15.86 1.16
C GLY A 22 4.11 -16.47 2.55
N GLN A 23 3.43 -17.62 2.67
CA GLN A 23 3.24 -18.35 3.93
C GLN A 23 3.42 -19.86 3.73
N GLY A 24 3.69 -20.58 4.83
CA GLY A 24 3.87 -22.03 4.82
C GLY A 24 4.94 -22.47 3.81
N GLU A 25 4.64 -23.48 3.01
CA GLU A 25 5.56 -23.99 1.99
C GLU A 25 5.71 -23.04 0.78
N ARG A 26 4.97 -21.92 0.75
CA ARG A 26 4.91 -20.96 -0.36
C ARG A 26 5.57 -19.61 -0.07
N VAL A 27 6.42 -19.53 0.95
CA VAL A 27 7.34 -18.40 1.13
C VAL A 27 8.21 -18.25 -0.12
N SER A 28 8.29 -17.06 -0.72
CA SER A 28 8.98 -16.91 -2.02
C SER A 28 10.48 -16.69 -1.90
N HIS A 29 10.91 -16.12 -0.77
CA HIS A 29 12.27 -15.58 -0.59
C HIS A 29 13.11 -16.35 0.45
N LEU A 30 12.84 -17.65 0.59
CA LEU A 30 13.61 -18.57 1.42
C LEU A 30 14.82 -19.11 0.64
N ASP A 31 16.02 -19.00 1.21
CA ASP A 31 17.18 -19.76 0.78
C ASP A 31 17.11 -21.17 1.40
N PRO A 32 16.92 -22.23 0.58
CA PRO A 32 16.76 -23.58 1.10
C PRO A 32 18.04 -24.17 1.70
N HIS A 33 19.21 -23.60 1.43
CA HIS A 33 20.48 -24.09 1.98
C HIS A 33 20.77 -23.49 3.35
N THR A 34 20.42 -22.22 3.56
CA THR A 34 20.73 -21.48 4.79
C THR A 34 19.53 -21.31 5.71
N GLY A 35 18.30 -21.49 5.18
CA GLY A 35 17.06 -21.15 5.87
C GLY A 35 16.82 -19.65 6.01
N ALA A 36 17.68 -18.81 5.42
CA ALA A 36 17.56 -17.37 5.49
C ALA A 36 16.41 -16.88 4.61
N MET A 37 15.63 -15.93 5.12
CA MET A 37 14.59 -15.24 4.36
C MET A 37 15.09 -13.84 4.00
N ALA A 38 15.23 -13.55 2.70
CA ALA A 38 15.66 -12.23 2.24
C ALA A 38 14.58 -11.15 2.52
N ILE A 39 13.32 -11.57 2.47
CA ILE A 39 12.14 -10.80 2.87
C ILE A 39 11.39 -11.66 3.90
N PRO A 40 10.99 -11.12 5.06
CA PRO A 40 10.22 -11.89 6.04
C PRO A 40 8.89 -12.38 5.46
N TRP A 41 8.47 -13.58 5.86
CA TRP A 41 7.19 -14.18 5.46
C TRP A 41 5.98 -13.34 5.91
N GLY A 42 4.81 -13.63 5.34
CA GLY A 42 3.55 -12.95 5.66
C GLY A 42 3.50 -11.52 5.15
N THR A 43 3.03 -10.59 5.98
CA THR A 43 2.67 -9.22 5.56
C THR A 43 3.83 -8.41 4.96
N ALA A 44 5.08 -8.69 5.36
CA ALA A 44 6.27 -8.09 4.74
C ALA A 44 6.41 -8.53 3.27
N GLU A 45 6.38 -9.84 3.00
CA GLU A 45 6.42 -10.38 1.64
C GLU A 45 5.21 -9.94 0.81
N HIS A 46 4.00 -9.94 1.40
CA HIS A 46 2.79 -9.47 0.74
C HIS A 46 2.93 -8.01 0.30
N SER A 47 3.49 -7.15 1.16
CA SER A 47 3.71 -5.74 0.86
C SER A 47 4.80 -5.56 -0.20
N HIS A 48 5.91 -6.31 -0.10
CA HIS A 48 7.01 -6.29 -1.06
C HIS A 48 6.54 -6.63 -2.47
N GLN A 49 5.84 -7.75 -2.64
CA GLN A 49 5.31 -8.18 -3.94
C GLN A 49 4.12 -7.32 -4.39
N GLY A 50 3.34 -6.80 -3.44
CA GLY A 50 2.20 -5.93 -3.69
C GLY A 50 2.58 -4.61 -4.35
N LEU A 51 3.70 -3.99 -3.94
CA LEU A 51 4.19 -2.77 -4.57
C LEU A 51 4.50 -2.97 -6.07
N GLN A 52 5.08 -4.11 -6.44
CA GLN A 52 5.33 -4.42 -7.86
C GLN A 52 4.03 -4.61 -8.65
N CYS A 53 2.99 -5.18 -8.02
CA CYS A 53 1.67 -5.31 -8.64
C CYS A 53 1.01 -3.94 -8.86
N ILE A 54 1.20 -2.99 -7.93
CA ILE A 54 0.65 -1.65 -8.05
C ILE A 54 1.23 -0.92 -9.26
N LEU A 55 2.53 -1.07 -9.54
CA LEU A 55 3.19 -0.45 -10.70
C LEU A 55 2.59 -0.91 -12.04
N THR A 56 2.12 -2.15 -12.12
CA THR A 56 1.48 -2.74 -13.30
C THR A 56 -0.04 -2.53 -13.36
N GLY A 57 -0.61 -1.75 -12.43
CA GLY A 57 -2.05 -1.49 -12.41
C GLY A 57 -2.87 -2.63 -11.81
N THR A 58 -2.21 -3.60 -11.17
CA THR A 58 -2.84 -4.77 -10.56
C THR A 58 -2.77 -4.73 -9.03
N SER A 59 -3.26 -5.79 -8.37
CA SER A 59 -3.17 -5.98 -6.91
C SER A 59 -2.73 -7.41 -6.61
N ILE A 60 -1.90 -7.58 -5.59
CA ILE A 60 -1.48 -8.91 -5.12
C ILE A 60 -2.67 -9.75 -4.64
N ALA A 61 -3.74 -9.10 -4.16
CA ALA A 61 -4.99 -9.74 -3.74
C ALA A 61 -5.56 -10.70 -4.81
N ARG A 62 -5.29 -10.43 -6.09
CA ARG A 62 -5.72 -11.29 -7.19
C ARG A 62 -5.11 -12.70 -7.12
N TYR A 63 -3.89 -12.83 -6.62
CA TYR A 63 -3.20 -14.11 -6.52
C TYR A 63 -3.77 -14.92 -5.35
N PHE A 64 -4.01 -14.28 -4.21
CA PHE A 64 -4.73 -14.90 -3.09
C PHE A 64 -6.12 -15.39 -3.50
N LEU A 65 -6.89 -14.54 -4.20
CA LEU A 65 -8.19 -14.91 -4.73
C LEU A 65 -8.10 -16.07 -5.73
N PHE A 66 -7.15 -16.01 -6.66
CA PHE A 66 -6.95 -17.07 -7.65
C PHE A 66 -6.61 -18.40 -6.97
N ASP A 67 -5.69 -18.42 -6.02
CA ASP A 67 -5.30 -19.61 -5.29
C ASP A 67 -6.48 -20.20 -4.51
N ALA A 68 -7.28 -19.35 -3.85
CA ALA A 68 -8.48 -19.79 -3.16
C ALA A 68 -9.52 -20.40 -4.12
N MET A 69 -9.72 -19.81 -5.31
CA MET A 69 -10.58 -20.37 -6.35
C MET A 69 -10.06 -21.71 -6.90
N ARG A 70 -8.73 -21.88 -7.01
CA ARG A 70 -8.10 -23.16 -7.39
C ARG A 70 -8.24 -24.21 -6.28
N GLY A 71 -8.15 -23.79 -5.02
CA GLY A 71 -8.46 -24.65 -3.87
C GLY A 71 -9.89 -25.18 -3.92
N LEU A 72 -10.86 -24.33 -4.29
CA LEU A 72 -12.25 -24.76 -4.52
C LEU A 72 -12.37 -25.73 -5.70
N ASP A 73 -11.64 -25.53 -6.81
CA ASP A 73 -11.63 -26.49 -7.93
C ASP A 73 -11.16 -27.86 -7.48
N TYR A 74 -10.04 -27.92 -6.75
CA TYR A 74 -9.49 -29.17 -6.24
C TYR A 74 -10.46 -29.84 -5.27
N LEU A 75 -10.96 -29.10 -4.28
CA LEU A 75 -11.91 -29.62 -3.29
C LEU A 75 -13.17 -30.18 -3.98
N ALA A 76 -13.74 -29.45 -4.94
CA ALA A 76 -14.91 -29.88 -5.70
C ALA A 76 -14.68 -31.11 -6.60
N SER A 77 -13.42 -31.43 -6.94
CA SER A 77 -13.08 -32.62 -7.74
C SER A 77 -12.99 -33.91 -6.92
N ARG A 78 -12.97 -33.81 -5.58
CA ARG A 78 -12.86 -34.96 -4.68
C ARG A 78 -14.17 -35.74 -4.65
N THR A 79 -14.09 -37.06 -4.73
CA THR A 79 -15.28 -37.94 -4.75
C THR A 79 -16.08 -37.91 -3.45
N GLU A 80 -15.43 -37.57 -2.36
CA GLU A 80 -16.00 -37.43 -1.02
C GLU A 80 -16.64 -36.05 -0.78
N VAL A 81 -16.51 -35.10 -1.71
CA VAL A 81 -17.04 -33.74 -1.59
C VAL A 81 -18.30 -33.58 -2.40
N ASP A 82 -19.33 -33.01 -1.77
CA ASP A 82 -20.48 -32.49 -2.49
C ASP A 82 -20.21 -31.06 -2.96
N ALA A 83 -19.89 -30.91 -4.24
CA ALA A 83 -19.55 -29.62 -4.86
C ALA A 83 -20.71 -28.60 -4.83
N SER A 84 -21.94 -29.00 -4.48
CA SER A 84 -23.07 -28.09 -4.32
C SER A 84 -23.14 -27.44 -2.93
N ARG A 85 -22.30 -27.86 -1.98
CA ARG A 85 -22.34 -27.46 -0.56
C ARG A 85 -20.97 -27.01 -0.04
N LEU A 86 -20.33 -26.08 -0.73
CA LEU A 86 -19.03 -25.55 -0.32
C LEU A 86 -19.18 -24.35 0.62
N GLY A 87 -18.39 -24.33 1.68
CA GLY A 87 -18.27 -23.20 2.60
C GLY A 87 -16.83 -22.68 2.66
N VAL A 88 -16.64 -21.43 3.09
CA VAL A 88 -15.32 -20.86 3.33
C VAL A 88 -15.26 -20.12 4.66
N THR A 89 -14.17 -20.28 5.38
CA THR A 89 -13.88 -19.57 6.63
C THR A 89 -12.40 -19.29 6.73
N GLY A 90 -12.04 -18.26 7.50
CA GLY A 90 -10.65 -17.92 7.79
C GLY A 90 -10.55 -16.80 8.81
N ASN A 91 -9.38 -16.65 9.42
CA ASN A 91 -9.12 -15.68 10.47
C ASN A 91 -8.08 -14.65 10.03
N SER A 92 -8.31 -13.36 10.32
CA SER A 92 -7.39 -12.28 9.97
C SER A 92 -7.12 -12.24 8.46
N GLY A 93 -5.90 -12.51 7.97
CA GLY A 93 -5.63 -12.69 6.53
C GLY A 93 -6.51 -13.77 5.86
N GLY A 94 -6.87 -14.84 6.57
CA GLY A 94 -7.87 -15.80 6.07
C GLY A 94 -9.29 -15.22 6.02
N GLY A 95 -9.60 -14.28 6.93
CA GLY A 95 -10.83 -13.49 6.90
C GLY A 95 -10.85 -12.49 5.74
N THR A 96 -9.70 -11.87 5.42
CA THR A 96 -9.49 -11.10 4.19
C THR A 96 -9.81 -11.95 2.97
N GLN A 97 -9.20 -13.12 2.83
CA GLN A 97 -9.39 -14.00 1.67
C GLN A 97 -10.83 -14.54 1.56
N THR A 98 -11.47 -14.85 2.69
CA THR A 98 -12.89 -15.19 2.74
C THR A 98 -13.75 -14.04 2.21
N THR A 99 -13.43 -12.81 2.60
CA THR A 99 -14.11 -11.59 2.14
C THR A 99 -13.87 -11.33 0.66
N LEU A 100 -12.65 -11.54 0.16
CA LEU A 100 -12.32 -11.41 -1.27
C LEU A 100 -13.12 -12.39 -2.14
N LEU A 101 -13.31 -13.63 -1.68
CA LEU A 101 -14.16 -14.59 -2.38
C LEU A 101 -15.64 -14.17 -2.40
N CYS A 102 -16.13 -13.61 -1.29
CA CYS A 102 -17.48 -13.03 -1.21
C CYS A 102 -17.63 -11.84 -2.17
N MET A 103 -16.63 -10.96 -2.22
CA MET A 103 -16.58 -9.79 -3.11
C MET A 103 -16.52 -10.19 -4.58
N ALA A 104 -15.78 -11.26 -4.90
CA ALA A 104 -15.74 -11.82 -6.25
C ALA A 104 -17.06 -12.50 -6.65
N GLY A 105 -17.99 -12.69 -5.71
CA GLY A 105 -19.28 -13.32 -5.94
C GLY A 105 -19.19 -14.82 -6.24
N GLU A 106 -18.06 -15.49 -5.94
CA GLU A 106 -17.77 -16.88 -6.30
C GLU A 106 -18.95 -17.82 -6.01
N GLU A 107 -19.67 -18.22 -7.05
CA GLU A 107 -21.01 -18.82 -6.96
C GLU A 107 -21.01 -20.18 -6.25
N ARG A 108 -19.88 -20.89 -6.24
CA ARG A 108 -19.78 -22.22 -5.63
C ARG A 108 -19.85 -22.16 -4.11
N ILE A 109 -19.44 -21.05 -3.50
CA ILE A 109 -19.52 -20.85 -2.05
C ILE A 109 -20.98 -20.61 -1.68
N LYS A 110 -21.50 -21.43 -0.77
CA LYS A 110 -22.89 -21.39 -0.30
C LYS A 110 -23.04 -20.82 1.11
N ALA A 111 -21.98 -20.81 1.90
CA ALA A 111 -21.93 -20.13 3.19
C ALA A 111 -20.50 -19.62 3.47
N ALA A 112 -20.37 -18.48 4.14
CA ALA A 112 -19.08 -17.89 4.46
C ALA A 112 -19.00 -17.45 5.93
N VAL A 113 -17.82 -17.58 6.53
CA VAL A 113 -17.55 -17.15 7.92
C VAL A 113 -16.21 -16.40 8.01
N PRO A 114 -16.11 -15.12 7.60
CA PRO A 114 -14.90 -14.33 7.82
C PRO A 114 -14.74 -13.99 9.31
N CYS A 115 -13.61 -14.38 9.91
CA CYS A 115 -13.29 -14.10 11.31
C CYS A 115 -12.19 -13.04 11.46
N THR A 116 -12.33 -12.18 12.47
CA THR A 116 -11.34 -11.18 12.95
C THR A 116 -10.72 -10.33 11.83
N TYR A 117 -11.56 -9.85 10.91
CA TYR A 117 -11.16 -8.98 9.80
C TYR A 117 -12.21 -7.91 9.52
N VAL A 118 -13.48 -8.30 9.50
CA VAL A 118 -14.58 -7.41 9.11
C VAL A 118 -14.77 -6.30 10.14
N THR A 119 -14.61 -5.06 9.71
CA THR A 119 -14.89 -3.83 10.47
C THR A 119 -15.66 -2.86 9.57
N SER A 120 -15.59 -1.54 9.79
CA SER A 120 -16.01 -0.51 8.85
C SER A 120 -14.84 0.42 8.55
N ARG A 121 -14.79 0.95 7.33
CA ARG A 121 -13.70 1.82 6.89
C ARG A 121 -13.56 3.06 7.78
N GLU A 122 -14.67 3.67 8.17
CA GLU A 122 -14.72 4.87 8.99
C GLU A 122 -14.14 4.64 10.38
N HIS A 123 -14.47 3.50 11.01
CA HIS A 123 -13.92 3.14 12.32
C HIS A 123 -12.47 2.68 12.23
N TYR A 124 -12.07 2.04 11.14
CA TYR A 124 -10.68 1.64 10.97
C TYR A 124 -9.76 2.85 10.76
N PHE A 125 -10.21 3.88 10.02
CA PHE A 125 -9.44 5.11 9.79
C PHE A 125 -9.00 5.80 11.09
N VAL A 126 -9.89 5.87 12.09
CA VAL A 126 -9.58 6.60 13.34
C VAL A 126 -8.57 5.89 14.23
N THR A 127 -8.26 4.61 13.98
CA THR A 127 -7.28 3.85 14.76
C THR A 127 -5.83 4.17 14.40
N GLY A 128 -5.58 4.69 13.20
CA GLY A 128 -4.24 4.83 12.63
C GLY A 128 -3.57 3.50 12.22
N GLN A 129 -4.21 2.35 12.44
CA GLN A 129 -3.65 1.02 12.12
C GLN A 129 -3.39 0.87 10.61
N ALA A 130 -2.31 0.18 10.28
CA ALA A 130 -1.91 -0.09 8.91
C ALA A 130 -2.47 -1.42 8.39
N GLN A 131 -2.48 -1.55 7.07
CA GLN A 131 -2.87 -2.74 6.34
C GLN A 131 -1.82 -3.00 5.27
N ASP A 132 -1.55 -4.26 4.99
CA ASP A 132 -0.67 -4.67 3.90
C ASP A 132 -1.41 -4.64 2.56
N ALA A 133 -0.64 -4.81 1.48
CA ALA A 133 -1.12 -4.65 0.11
C ALA A 133 -2.22 -5.64 -0.30
N GLU A 134 -2.40 -6.77 0.40
CA GLU A 134 -3.48 -7.74 0.10
C GLU A 134 -4.88 -7.19 0.45
N GLN A 135 -4.97 -6.26 1.41
CA GLN A 135 -6.22 -5.81 1.99
C GLN A 135 -6.80 -4.56 1.30
N LEU A 136 -6.06 -3.95 0.38
CA LEU A 136 -6.37 -2.64 -0.18
C LEU A 136 -6.41 -2.66 -1.72
N GLN A 137 -7.42 -2.01 -2.29
CA GLN A 137 -7.60 -1.86 -3.74
C GLN A 137 -7.60 -0.39 -4.15
N PHE A 138 -7.03 -0.09 -5.33
CA PHE A 138 -6.94 1.26 -5.84
C PHE A 138 -8.31 1.89 -5.99
N GLY A 139 -8.47 3.11 -5.46
CA GLY A 139 -9.72 3.87 -5.60
C GLY A 139 -10.90 3.34 -4.77
N MET A 140 -10.73 2.30 -3.95
CA MET A 140 -11.86 1.70 -3.23
C MET A 140 -12.61 2.70 -2.32
N THR A 141 -11.90 3.60 -1.65
CA THR A 141 -12.52 4.64 -0.81
C THR A 141 -13.17 5.73 -1.67
N ARG A 142 -12.53 6.12 -2.78
CA ARG A 142 -13.09 7.09 -3.75
C ARG A 142 -14.42 6.59 -4.31
N ASP A 143 -14.48 5.31 -4.62
CA ASP A 143 -15.64 4.66 -5.22
C ASP A 143 -16.70 4.27 -4.18
N GLY A 144 -16.47 4.58 -2.91
CA GLY A 144 -17.41 4.37 -1.80
C GLY A 144 -17.47 2.93 -1.29
N ILE A 145 -16.55 2.05 -1.72
CA ILE A 145 -16.51 0.64 -1.31
C ILE A 145 -16.06 0.53 0.15
N ASN A 146 -16.98 0.07 0.98
CA ASN A 146 -16.78 -0.24 2.38
C ASN A 146 -16.80 -1.78 2.61
N PHE A 147 -16.59 -2.22 3.84
CA PHE A 147 -16.55 -3.65 4.18
C PHE A 147 -17.89 -4.34 3.93
N ASP A 148 -19.02 -3.67 4.18
CA ASP A 148 -20.35 -4.19 3.84
C ASP A 148 -20.55 -4.35 2.33
N ASP A 149 -20.03 -3.42 1.51
CA ASP A 149 -20.12 -3.50 0.05
C ASP A 149 -19.44 -4.77 -0.50
N MET A 150 -18.38 -5.24 0.15
CA MET A 150 -17.65 -6.45 -0.23
C MET A 150 -18.50 -7.72 -0.12
N PHE A 151 -19.60 -7.71 0.62
CA PHE A 151 -20.49 -8.88 0.76
C PHE A 151 -21.77 -8.77 -0.07
N LEU A 152 -22.03 -7.64 -0.73
CA LEU A 152 -23.23 -7.48 -1.56
C LEU A 152 -23.29 -8.49 -2.72
N PRO A 153 -22.18 -8.82 -3.43
CA PRO A 153 -22.18 -9.88 -4.46
C PRO A 153 -22.41 -11.29 -3.89
N PHE A 154 -22.23 -11.46 -2.58
CA PHE A 154 -22.46 -12.74 -1.90
C PHE A 154 -23.92 -12.93 -1.49
N ALA A 155 -24.63 -11.85 -1.17
CA ALA A 155 -26.02 -11.89 -0.75
C ALA A 155 -26.95 -12.54 -1.80
N PRO A 156 -28.00 -13.28 -1.38
CA PRO A 156 -28.45 -13.49 0.00
C PRO A 156 -27.88 -14.78 0.64
N ARG A 157 -26.69 -15.24 0.24
CA ARG A 157 -26.12 -16.49 0.80
C ARG A 157 -25.71 -16.32 2.28
N PRO A 158 -25.86 -17.38 3.10
CA PRO A 158 -25.52 -17.35 4.53
C PRO A 158 -24.12 -16.81 4.89
N LEU A 159 -24.05 -15.68 5.62
CA LEU A 159 -22.85 -14.99 6.07
C LEU A 159 -22.75 -14.85 7.61
N LEU A 160 -21.79 -15.59 8.17
CA LEU A 160 -21.20 -15.55 9.51
C LEU A 160 -20.13 -14.46 9.78
N ILE A 161 -20.41 -13.27 10.31
CA ILE A 161 -19.29 -12.40 10.75
C ILE A 161 -18.78 -12.85 12.14
N GLY A 162 -17.54 -13.32 12.21
CA GLY A 162 -16.89 -13.68 13.47
C GLY A 162 -15.96 -12.57 13.98
N ALA A 163 -16.21 -12.04 15.16
CA ALA A 163 -15.37 -11.02 15.80
C ALA A 163 -15.01 -11.39 17.24
N VAL A 164 -14.04 -10.68 17.80
CA VAL A 164 -13.68 -10.77 19.22
C VAL A 164 -13.89 -9.42 19.90
N GLU A 165 -14.12 -9.44 21.21
CA GLU A 165 -14.45 -8.24 21.99
C GLU A 165 -13.33 -7.18 22.04
N SER A 166 -12.07 -7.58 21.83
CA SER A 166 -10.90 -6.69 21.91
C SER A 166 -9.93 -6.90 20.74
N ASP A 167 -10.25 -6.30 19.60
CA ASP A 167 -9.48 -6.41 18.35
C ASP A 167 -9.02 -5.04 17.83
N PHE A 168 -7.97 -5.03 17.01
CA PHE A 168 -7.55 -3.86 16.24
C PHE A 168 -8.38 -3.70 14.96
N PHE A 169 -8.99 -4.77 14.44
CA PHE A 169 -10.14 -4.66 13.55
C PHE A 169 -11.38 -4.31 14.39
N THR A 170 -11.72 -3.02 14.44
CA THR A 170 -12.54 -2.47 15.52
C THR A 170 -13.93 -3.11 15.64
N PRO A 171 -14.31 -3.61 16.84
CA PRO A 171 -15.63 -4.15 17.11
C PRO A 171 -16.77 -3.20 16.77
N GLU A 172 -16.59 -1.90 17.01
CA GLU A 172 -17.58 -0.86 16.68
C GLU A 172 -17.84 -0.81 15.18
N GLY A 173 -16.78 -0.93 14.37
CA GLY A 173 -16.92 -1.01 12.93
C GLY A 173 -17.59 -2.31 12.47
N THR A 174 -17.32 -3.43 13.13
CA THR A 174 -18.00 -4.71 12.86
C THR A 174 -19.50 -4.60 13.11
N VAL A 175 -19.92 -3.97 14.22
CA VAL A 175 -21.35 -3.75 14.52
C VAL A 175 -22.03 -2.94 13.41
N VAL A 176 -21.42 -1.83 12.98
CA VAL A 176 -21.96 -0.99 11.90
C VAL A 176 -22.11 -1.78 10.60
N THR A 177 -21.08 -2.52 10.21
CA THR A 177 -21.08 -3.33 8.98
C THR A 177 -22.16 -4.43 9.05
N HIS A 178 -22.28 -5.12 10.17
CA HIS A 178 -23.34 -6.12 10.38
C HIS A 178 -24.74 -5.50 10.28
N GLU A 179 -25.00 -4.36 10.92
CA GLU A 179 -26.31 -3.70 10.87
C GLU A 179 -26.69 -3.30 9.44
N ARG A 180 -25.74 -2.79 8.65
CA ARG A 180 -25.95 -2.45 7.23
C ARG A 180 -26.25 -3.69 6.39
N LEU A 181 -25.47 -4.76 6.56
CA LEU A 181 -25.72 -6.04 5.87
C LEU A 181 -27.06 -6.66 6.25
N ARG A 182 -27.40 -6.68 7.54
CA ARG A 182 -28.70 -7.18 8.02
C ARG A 182 -29.87 -6.42 7.41
N ALA A 183 -29.77 -5.09 7.31
CA ALA A 183 -30.77 -4.28 6.62
C ALA A 183 -30.88 -4.64 5.14
N PHE A 184 -29.76 -4.85 4.45
CA PHE A 184 -29.74 -5.27 3.04
C PHE A 184 -30.35 -6.67 2.84
N TYR A 185 -29.95 -7.65 3.65
CA TYR A 185 -30.50 -9.01 3.61
C TYR A 185 -32.00 -9.05 3.92
N ARG A 186 -32.49 -8.19 4.81
CA ARG A 186 -33.94 -8.01 5.05
C ARG A 186 -34.68 -7.54 3.80
N LEU A 187 -34.10 -6.62 3.01
CA LEU A 187 -34.70 -6.17 1.74
C LEU A 187 -34.78 -7.32 0.72
N LEU A 188 -33.85 -8.27 0.78
CA LEU A 188 -33.85 -9.47 -0.05
C LEU A 188 -34.77 -10.58 0.49
N GLY A 189 -35.37 -10.41 1.67
CA GLY A 189 -36.22 -11.42 2.31
C GLY A 189 -35.46 -12.54 3.03
N HIS A 190 -34.18 -12.33 3.33
CA HIS A 190 -33.27 -13.32 3.92
C HIS A 190 -32.52 -12.75 5.14
N GLU A 191 -33.19 -11.98 6.01
CA GLU A 191 -32.55 -11.36 7.18
C GLU A 191 -31.84 -12.37 8.09
N ASP A 192 -32.34 -13.60 8.14
CA ASP A 192 -31.81 -14.74 8.90
C ASP A 192 -30.57 -15.40 8.26
N HIS A 193 -30.18 -14.99 7.05
CA HIS A 193 -28.96 -15.47 6.40
C HIS A 193 -27.73 -14.61 6.72
N VAL A 194 -27.81 -13.64 7.63
CA VAL A 194 -26.65 -12.87 8.06
C VAL A 194 -26.69 -12.65 9.57
N ASP A 195 -25.56 -12.90 10.23
CA ASP A 195 -25.42 -12.67 11.66
C ASP A 195 -23.98 -12.29 12.01
N CYS A 196 -23.77 -11.86 13.26
CA CYS A 196 -22.48 -11.49 13.79
C CYS A 196 -22.31 -12.00 15.22
N VAL A 197 -21.17 -12.63 15.51
CA VAL A 197 -20.82 -13.12 16.85
C VAL A 197 -19.59 -12.41 17.38
N PHE A 198 -19.62 -12.08 18.68
CA PHE A 198 -18.46 -11.56 19.41
C PHE A 198 -18.03 -12.59 20.45
N ALA A 199 -16.83 -13.12 20.27
CA ALA A 199 -16.20 -14.02 21.23
C ALA A 199 -15.32 -13.26 22.23
N PRO A 200 -15.16 -13.76 23.46
CA PRO A 200 -14.31 -13.13 24.44
C PRO A 200 -12.83 -13.16 24.03
N GLY A 201 -12.10 -12.12 24.40
CA GLY A 201 -10.64 -12.05 24.25
C GLY A 201 -10.16 -11.16 23.11
N THR A 202 -8.95 -11.46 22.63
CA THR A 202 -8.23 -10.63 21.63
C THR A 202 -8.06 -11.34 20.29
N HIS A 203 -7.55 -10.63 19.28
CA HIS A 203 -7.38 -11.07 17.90
C HIS A 203 -6.88 -12.53 17.75
N ARG A 204 -7.80 -13.47 17.47
CA ARG A 204 -7.51 -14.91 17.29
C ARG A 204 -8.71 -15.67 16.72
N TYR A 205 -8.46 -16.85 16.15
CA TYR A 205 -9.52 -17.82 15.86
C TYR A 205 -9.82 -18.69 17.10
N CYS A 206 -10.51 -18.11 18.08
CA CYS A 206 -10.79 -18.75 19.37
C CYS A 206 -11.81 -19.89 19.26
N ARG A 207 -11.99 -20.62 20.36
CA ARG A 207 -12.89 -21.78 20.47
C ARG A 207 -14.31 -21.43 20.06
N GLU A 208 -14.81 -20.32 20.58
CA GLU A 208 -16.16 -19.82 20.39
C GLU A 208 -16.41 -19.49 18.90
N LEU A 209 -15.45 -18.84 18.24
CA LEU A 209 -15.56 -18.54 16.81
C LEU A 209 -15.51 -19.81 15.95
N ARG A 210 -14.71 -20.82 16.33
CA ARG A 210 -14.68 -22.11 15.61
C ARG A 210 -15.99 -22.86 15.74
N GLU A 211 -16.53 -22.90 16.94
CA GLU A 211 -17.84 -23.50 17.23
C GLU A 211 -18.94 -22.84 16.41
N CYS A 212 -18.99 -21.50 16.40
CA CYS A 212 -19.94 -20.75 15.59
C CYS A 212 -19.78 -21.05 14.09
N ALA A 213 -18.54 -21.13 13.58
CA ALA A 213 -18.30 -21.44 12.17
C ALA A 213 -18.80 -22.85 11.80
N VAL A 214 -18.53 -23.86 12.65
CA VAL A 214 -19.01 -25.23 12.45
C VAL A 214 -20.54 -25.27 12.45
N ASN A 215 -21.17 -24.63 13.44
CA ASN A 215 -22.62 -24.60 13.57
C ASN A 215 -23.34 -23.85 12.44
N TRP A 216 -22.71 -22.78 11.93
CA TRP A 216 -23.20 -22.07 10.75
C TRP A 216 -23.22 -22.98 9.52
N PHE A 217 -22.12 -23.71 9.28
CA PHE A 217 -22.05 -24.65 8.16
C PHE A 217 -22.99 -25.85 8.34
N ARG A 218 -23.16 -26.39 9.55
CA ARG A 218 -24.14 -27.46 9.80
C ARG A 218 -25.55 -27.04 9.42
N SER A 219 -25.95 -25.84 9.86
CA SER A 219 -27.28 -25.30 9.59
C SER A 219 -27.50 -25.06 8.09
N HIS A 220 -26.57 -24.34 7.45
CA HIS A 220 -26.78 -23.83 6.09
C HIS A 220 -26.30 -24.74 4.96
N LEU A 221 -25.35 -25.64 5.22
CA LEU A 221 -24.85 -26.59 4.22
C LEU A 221 -25.45 -27.98 4.43
N MET A 222 -25.63 -28.43 5.67
CA MET A 222 -26.13 -29.79 5.94
C MET A 222 -27.63 -29.84 6.23
N GLY A 223 -28.27 -28.71 6.56
CA GLY A 223 -29.65 -28.68 7.04
C GLY A 223 -29.81 -29.37 8.40
N GLY A 224 -28.73 -29.45 9.17
CA GLY A 224 -28.71 -30.04 10.51
C GLY A 224 -28.83 -28.99 11.62
N GLU A 225 -28.96 -29.44 12.86
CA GLU A 225 -29.02 -28.55 14.03
C GLU A 225 -27.63 -27.95 14.35
N PRO A 226 -27.56 -26.69 14.80
CA PRO A 226 -26.34 -26.03 15.27
C PRO A 226 -25.98 -26.46 16.71
N ASP A 227 -25.78 -27.76 16.92
CA ASP A 227 -25.55 -28.38 18.23
C ASP A 227 -24.11 -28.88 18.45
N PHE A 228 -23.17 -28.46 17.60
CA PHE A 228 -21.75 -28.79 17.78
C PHE A 228 -21.15 -28.01 18.94
N GLU A 229 -20.43 -28.72 19.81
CA GLU A 229 -19.64 -28.13 20.90
C GLU A 229 -18.16 -28.36 20.62
N THR A 230 -17.39 -27.29 20.45
CA THR A 230 -15.94 -27.40 20.27
C THR A 230 -15.31 -27.84 21.59
N ALA A 231 -14.38 -28.81 21.56
CA ALA A 231 -13.63 -29.26 22.73
C ALA A 231 -12.65 -28.17 23.25
N ALA A 232 -12.07 -28.37 24.43
CA ALA A 232 -11.01 -27.48 24.90
C ALA A 232 -9.79 -27.53 23.96
N ASP A 233 -9.05 -26.43 23.83
CA ASP A 233 -7.94 -26.28 22.87
C ASP A 233 -6.82 -27.32 23.11
N GLU A 234 -6.62 -27.70 24.37
CA GLU A 234 -5.68 -28.72 24.85
C GLU A 234 -6.10 -30.17 24.54
N ASP A 235 -7.40 -30.40 24.35
CA ASP A 235 -7.96 -31.73 24.07
C ASP A 235 -8.00 -32.04 22.57
N ILE A 236 -7.77 -31.03 21.71
CA ILE A 236 -7.75 -31.19 20.26
C ILE A 236 -6.34 -31.57 19.82
N PRO A 237 -6.14 -32.77 19.22
CA PRO A 237 -4.82 -33.18 18.77
C PRO A 237 -4.31 -32.27 17.65
N VAL A 238 -3.02 -31.95 17.69
CA VAL A 238 -2.31 -31.23 16.64
C VAL A 238 -1.11 -32.05 16.20
N SER A 239 -0.92 -32.14 14.88
CA SER A 239 0.25 -32.75 14.28
C SER A 239 1.42 -31.76 14.23
N PRO A 240 2.66 -32.26 14.33
CA PRO A 240 3.85 -31.51 13.94
C PRO A 240 3.73 -30.96 12.52
N GLU A 241 4.27 -29.77 12.28
CA GLU A 241 4.20 -29.08 10.98
C GLU A 241 4.69 -29.94 9.81
N ARG A 242 5.80 -30.66 9.99
CA ARG A 242 6.38 -31.55 8.97
C ARG A 242 5.43 -32.66 8.49
N GLU A 243 4.49 -33.09 9.32
CA GLU A 243 3.49 -34.09 8.92
C GLU A 243 2.40 -33.51 8.00
N LEU A 244 2.31 -32.18 7.92
CA LEU A 244 1.32 -31.45 7.12
C LEU A 244 1.90 -30.95 5.79
N TRP A 245 3.22 -31.02 5.61
CA TRP A 245 3.88 -30.61 4.38
C TRP A 245 3.44 -31.46 3.20
N CYS A 246 3.12 -30.79 2.11
CA CYS A 246 2.86 -31.36 0.80
C CYS A 246 4.16 -31.60 0.01
N THR A 247 5.28 -31.04 0.46
CA THR A 247 6.62 -31.24 -0.12
C THR A 247 7.56 -32.01 0.82
N GLU A 248 8.61 -32.62 0.27
CA GLU A 248 9.59 -33.37 1.09
C GLU A 248 10.34 -32.47 2.08
N HIS A 249 10.55 -31.21 1.72
CA HIS A 249 11.41 -30.26 2.43
C HIS A 249 10.68 -29.05 3.00
N GLY A 250 9.34 -29.01 2.95
CA GLY A 250 8.54 -27.91 3.49
C GLY A 250 8.64 -26.62 2.68
N HIS A 251 8.94 -26.72 1.38
CA HIS A 251 9.09 -25.56 0.51
C HIS A 251 8.92 -25.90 -0.98
N VAL A 252 7.94 -25.26 -1.60
CA VAL A 252 7.54 -25.48 -3.00
C VAL A 252 8.69 -25.26 -3.97
N ARG A 253 9.47 -24.17 -3.84
CA ARG A 253 10.55 -23.89 -4.80
C ARG A 253 11.78 -24.79 -4.62
N SER A 254 11.90 -25.47 -3.49
CA SER A 254 12.96 -26.48 -3.29
C SER A 254 12.65 -27.75 -4.08
N GLU A 255 11.38 -28.14 -4.13
CA GLU A 255 10.93 -29.32 -4.88
C GLU A 255 10.69 -29.03 -6.36
N TRP A 256 10.15 -27.84 -6.66
CA TRP A 256 9.89 -27.36 -8.03
C TRP A 256 10.58 -26.01 -8.26
N PRO A 257 11.86 -26.01 -8.71
CA PRO A 257 12.62 -24.78 -8.95
C PRO A 257 11.99 -23.83 -9.97
N ASP A 258 11.22 -24.36 -10.92
CA ASP A 258 10.52 -23.59 -11.96
C ASP A 258 9.14 -23.06 -11.51
N ALA A 259 8.75 -23.27 -10.24
CA ALA A 259 7.47 -22.78 -9.72
C ALA A 259 7.42 -21.24 -9.72
N HIS A 260 6.36 -20.69 -10.32
CA HIS A 260 6.16 -19.25 -10.39
C HIS A 260 5.59 -18.69 -9.08
N THR A 261 6.20 -17.61 -8.60
CA THR A 261 5.72 -16.77 -7.49
C THR A 261 4.91 -15.58 -8.04
N PRO A 262 4.21 -14.79 -7.19
CA PRO A 262 3.55 -13.56 -7.63
C PRO A 262 4.48 -12.61 -8.40
N PHE A 263 5.77 -12.56 -8.06
CA PHE A 263 6.78 -11.82 -8.82
C PHE A 263 6.83 -12.29 -10.29
N HIS A 264 7.02 -13.58 -10.53
CA HIS A 264 7.10 -14.15 -11.89
C HIS A 264 5.82 -13.90 -12.68
N LEU A 265 4.65 -14.04 -12.04
CA LEU A 265 3.36 -13.78 -12.66
C LEU A 265 3.15 -12.28 -12.95
N ASN A 266 3.69 -11.39 -12.12
CA ASN A 266 3.63 -9.95 -12.33
C ASN A 266 4.51 -9.50 -13.51
N LEU A 267 5.63 -10.17 -13.78
CA LEU A 267 6.46 -9.89 -14.96
C LEU A 267 5.68 -10.09 -16.28
N ALA A 268 4.80 -11.08 -16.31
CA ALA A 268 3.97 -11.40 -17.48
C ALA A 268 2.88 -10.36 -17.77
N VAL A 269 2.59 -9.45 -16.84
CA VAL A 269 1.58 -8.38 -17.04
C VAL A 269 2.20 -7.00 -17.23
N ILE A 270 3.53 -6.87 -17.25
CA ILE A 270 4.20 -5.62 -17.63
C ILE A 270 3.90 -5.37 -19.11
N PRO A 271 3.17 -4.29 -19.47
CA PRO A 271 2.75 -4.08 -20.85
C PRO A 271 3.89 -3.50 -21.67
N GLU A 272 3.86 -3.76 -22.97
CA GLU A 272 4.60 -2.91 -23.92
C GLU A 272 3.94 -1.53 -23.95
N ARG A 273 4.74 -0.48 -23.78
CA ARG A 273 4.26 0.91 -23.82
C ARG A 273 4.58 1.55 -25.17
N PRO A 274 3.61 2.12 -25.89
CA PRO A 274 3.91 2.95 -27.04
C PRO A 274 4.59 4.24 -26.59
N ALA A 275 5.54 4.74 -27.39
CA ALA A 275 6.08 6.07 -27.16
C ALA A 275 4.95 7.13 -27.23
N PRO A 276 4.94 8.11 -26.31
CA PRO A 276 3.97 9.19 -26.37
C PRO A 276 4.14 9.98 -27.68
N PRO A 277 3.04 10.44 -28.31
CA PRO A 277 3.11 11.09 -29.62
C PRO A 277 3.84 12.44 -29.59
N ASP A 278 3.78 13.14 -28.46
CA ASP A 278 4.45 14.42 -28.24
C ASP A 278 4.63 14.73 -26.74
N ALA A 279 5.42 15.77 -26.45
CA ALA A 279 5.72 16.22 -25.10
C ALA A 279 4.51 16.75 -24.32
N ALA A 280 3.48 17.28 -24.99
CA ALA A 280 2.29 17.80 -24.32
C ALA A 280 1.41 16.64 -23.83
N THR A 281 1.24 15.61 -24.66
CA THR A 281 0.55 14.37 -24.32
C THR A 281 1.25 13.67 -23.17
N LEU A 282 2.57 13.52 -23.24
CA LEU A 282 3.34 12.92 -22.15
C LEU A 282 3.21 13.69 -20.82
N ARG A 283 3.24 15.02 -20.86
CA ARG A 283 3.03 15.86 -19.67
C ARG A 283 1.63 15.68 -19.08
N ASN A 284 0.60 15.60 -19.92
CA ASN A 284 -0.77 15.33 -19.47
C ASN A 284 -0.88 13.93 -18.84
N THR A 285 -0.32 12.91 -19.48
CA THR A 285 -0.25 11.56 -18.92
C THR A 285 0.43 11.56 -17.55
N LEU A 286 1.55 12.27 -17.40
CA LEU A 286 2.24 12.40 -16.11
C LEU A 286 1.35 13.07 -15.05
N ILE A 287 0.66 14.16 -15.38
CA ILE A 287 -0.30 14.85 -14.48
C ILE A 287 -1.42 13.91 -14.03
N ASP A 288 -1.97 13.12 -14.96
CA ASP A 288 -3.08 12.20 -14.69
C ASP A 288 -2.63 10.99 -13.86
N THR A 289 -1.43 10.46 -14.11
CA THR A 289 -0.86 9.36 -13.32
C THR A 289 -0.50 9.79 -11.90
N LEU A 290 -0.06 11.04 -11.72
CA LEU A 290 0.19 11.61 -10.40
C LEU A 290 -1.09 11.97 -9.64
N ALA A 291 -2.25 11.98 -10.30
CA ALA A 291 -3.53 12.44 -9.74
C ALA A 291 -3.48 13.90 -9.22
N ILE A 292 -2.87 14.80 -9.99
CA ILE A 292 -2.70 16.21 -9.59
C ILE A 292 -3.32 17.23 -10.55
N ARG A 293 -4.16 16.78 -11.50
CA ARG A 293 -4.82 17.66 -12.48
C ARG A 293 -5.57 18.82 -11.82
N ASP A 294 -6.50 18.50 -10.94
CA ASP A 294 -7.32 19.51 -10.25
C ASP A 294 -6.46 20.47 -9.40
N ARG A 295 -5.38 19.96 -8.81
CA ARG A 295 -4.43 20.75 -8.02
C ARG A 295 -3.69 21.77 -8.89
N ILE A 296 -3.33 21.41 -10.12
CA ILE A 296 -2.66 22.30 -11.08
C ILE A 296 -3.64 23.30 -11.69
N GLU A 297 -4.85 22.86 -12.06
CA GLU A 297 -5.83 23.69 -12.74
C GLU A 297 -6.54 24.67 -11.79
N SER A 298 -6.67 24.32 -10.51
CA SER A 298 -7.31 25.14 -9.47
C SER A 298 -6.45 25.29 -8.21
N PRO A 299 -5.26 25.93 -8.31
CA PRO A 299 -4.36 26.06 -7.17
C PRO A 299 -4.91 27.07 -6.14
N VAL A 300 -4.75 26.75 -4.85
CA VAL A 300 -5.04 27.70 -3.78
C VAL A 300 -3.98 28.83 -3.74
N ALA A 301 -4.29 29.95 -3.10
CA ALA A 301 -3.29 31.00 -2.87
C ALA A 301 -2.21 30.53 -1.89
N LEU A 302 -0.93 30.85 -2.16
CA LEU A 302 0.22 30.40 -1.35
C LEU A 302 0.20 30.99 0.06
N HIS A 303 -0.07 32.29 0.21
CA HIS A 303 0.07 33.02 1.47
C HIS A 303 1.42 32.79 2.18
N PRO A 304 2.57 33.04 1.52
CA PRO A 304 3.88 32.77 2.09
C PRO A 304 4.18 33.66 3.29
N ARG A 305 4.85 33.08 4.29
CA ARG A 305 5.25 33.78 5.52
C ARG A 305 6.67 33.40 5.91
N THR A 306 7.46 34.41 6.26
CA THR A 306 8.76 34.22 6.91
C THR A 306 8.60 34.46 8.40
N ILE A 307 8.71 33.41 9.21
CA ILE A 307 8.58 33.51 10.68
C ILE A 307 9.89 33.80 11.39
N LYS A 308 11.01 33.45 10.75
CA LYS A 308 12.34 33.62 11.32
C LYS A 308 13.32 33.96 10.23
N THR A 309 14.14 34.99 10.47
CA THR A 309 15.32 35.29 9.69
C THR A 309 16.52 35.23 10.61
N GLN A 310 17.56 34.54 10.19
CA GLN A 310 18.77 34.35 10.97
C GLN A 310 19.99 34.37 10.05
N GLU A 311 21.09 34.95 10.54
CA GLU A 311 22.35 34.98 9.81
C GLU A 311 23.38 34.16 10.58
N LYS A 312 24.05 33.24 9.89
CA LYS A 312 25.09 32.39 10.47
C LYS A 312 26.11 32.04 9.40
N ASN A 313 27.40 32.17 9.73
CA ASN A 313 28.52 31.83 8.85
C ASN A 313 28.43 32.49 7.44
N GLY A 314 27.98 33.75 7.41
CA GLY A 314 27.81 34.52 6.17
C GLY A 314 26.69 33.97 5.26
N VAL A 315 25.68 33.31 5.82
CA VAL A 315 24.47 32.86 5.13
C VAL A 315 23.26 33.42 5.87
N THR A 316 22.39 34.11 5.15
CA THR A 316 21.06 34.52 5.62
C THR A 316 20.08 33.39 5.33
N ALA A 317 19.32 32.98 6.35
CA ALA A 317 18.36 31.90 6.29
C ALA A 317 16.98 32.40 6.72
N HIS A 318 15.99 32.24 5.84
CA HIS A 318 14.59 32.56 6.09
C HIS A 318 13.79 31.27 6.25
N SER A 319 13.20 31.06 7.43
CA SER A 319 12.24 29.99 7.66
C SER A 319 10.89 30.40 7.08
N VAL A 320 10.50 29.73 6.00
CA VAL A 320 9.32 30.04 5.20
C VAL A 320 8.30 28.92 5.31
N PHE A 321 7.02 29.27 5.34
CA PHE A 321 5.94 28.32 5.09
C PHE A 321 4.84 28.94 4.25
N PHE A 322 4.06 28.11 3.56
CA PHE A 322 2.93 28.51 2.75
C PHE A 322 1.90 27.37 2.62
N VAL A 323 0.70 27.72 2.15
CA VAL A 323 -0.37 26.77 1.86
C VAL A 323 -0.12 26.14 0.49
N SER A 324 0.19 24.85 0.49
CA SER A 324 0.37 24.08 -0.75
C SER A 324 -0.99 23.73 -1.35
N GLU A 325 -1.87 23.19 -0.52
CA GLU A 325 -3.23 22.72 -0.86
C GLU A 325 -4.18 23.04 0.30
N ARG A 326 -5.50 22.95 0.10
CA ARG A 326 -6.48 23.14 1.17
C ARG A 326 -6.13 22.27 2.39
N ASN A 327 -5.94 22.91 3.54
CA ASN A 327 -5.54 22.29 4.81
C ASN A 327 -4.14 21.62 4.81
N VAL A 328 -3.31 21.87 3.80
CA VAL A 328 -1.94 21.36 3.74
C VAL A 328 -0.96 22.52 3.68
N MET A 329 -0.12 22.61 4.70
CA MET A 329 0.98 23.56 4.76
C MET A 329 2.29 22.85 4.49
N VAL A 330 3.16 23.51 3.74
CA VAL A 330 4.54 23.08 3.51
C VAL A 330 5.49 24.14 4.00
N ALA A 331 6.71 23.74 4.30
CA ALA A 331 7.73 24.61 4.88
C ALA A 331 9.03 24.56 4.09
N GLY A 332 9.97 25.39 4.48
CA GLY A 332 11.31 25.34 3.95
C GLY A 332 12.21 26.42 4.52
N CYS A 333 13.46 26.40 4.08
CA CYS A 333 14.47 27.37 4.46
C CYS A 333 15.09 28.00 3.21
N LEU A 334 14.85 29.29 2.99
CA LEU A 334 15.45 30.05 1.89
C LEU A 334 16.79 30.63 2.35
N LEU A 335 17.86 30.20 1.69
CA LEU A 335 19.24 30.53 1.99
C LEU A 335 19.83 31.43 0.90
N HIS A 336 20.56 32.47 1.29
CA HIS A 336 21.39 33.25 0.36
C HIS A 336 22.56 33.93 1.10
N ARG A 337 23.52 34.47 0.35
CA ARG A 337 24.59 35.30 0.92
C ARG A 337 24.04 36.68 1.31
N PRO A 338 24.46 37.26 2.46
CA PRO A 338 24.16 38.65 2.80
C PRO A 338 24.55 39.59 1.65
N ASP A 339 23.78 40.66 1.48
CA ASP A 339 24.01 41.71 0.47
C ASP A 339 23.99 41.26 -1.01
N VAL A 340 23.65 40.00 -1.28
CA VAL A 340 23.43 39.48 -2.63
C VAL A 340 21.93 39.46 -2.92
N THR A 341 21.54 39.99 -4.08
CA THR A 341 20.19 39.83 -4.65
C THR A 341 20.24 38.75 -5.73
N PRO A 342 19.90 37.50 -5.42
CA PRO A 342 20.22 36.37 -6.29
C PRO A 342 19.24 36.28 -7.46
N ALA A 343 19.71 36.44 -8.70
CA ALA A 343 18.84 36.30 -9.88
C ALA A 343 18.41 34.84 -10.18
N GLU A 344 19.05 33.87 -9.53
CA GLU A 344 18.84 32.44 -9.72
C GLU A 344 18.56 31.76 -8.38
N ALA A 345 17.48 31.00 -8.32
CA ALA A 345 17.09 30.21 -7.15
C ALA A 345 17.12 28.71 -7.45
N ILE A 346 17.64 27.93 -6.51
CA ILE A 346 17.71 26.48 -6.58
C ILE A 346 16.73 25.89 -5.56
N ILE A 347 15.75 25.12 -6.02
CA ILE A 347 14.98 24.22 -5.15
C ILE A 347 15.91 23.08 -4.74
N TYR A 348 16.05 22.85 -3.44
CA TYR A 348 16.89 21.78 -2.91
C TYR A 348 16.07 20.81 -2.07
N LEU A 349 16.12 19.52 -2.44
CA LEU A 349 15.39 18.45 -1.78
C LEU A 349 16.38 17.38 -1.31
N ALA A 350 16.29 16.96 -0.05
CA ALA A 350 17.19 15.96 0.52
C ALA A 350 16.51 15.20 1.67
N PRO A 351 17.02 14.03 2.08
CA PRO A 351 16.40 13.23 3.13
C PRO A 351 16.40 13.99 4.45
N GLY A 352 15.25 14.07 5.11
CA GLY A 352 15.04 14.84 6.33
C GLY A 352 14.85 16.34 6.12
N GLY A 353 14.91 16.85 4.90
CA GLY A 353 14.59 18.25 4.58
C GLY A 353 15.37 19.26 5.43
N THR A 354 14.68 20.23 6.01
CA THR A 354 15.29 21.24 6.90
C THR A 354 15.72 20.69 8.27
N ASN A 355 15.18 19.54 8.72
CA ASN A 355 15.61 18.91 9.99
C ASN A 355 17.06 18.42 9.92
N THR A 356 17.59 18.17 8.72
CA THR A 356 18.96 17.68 8.49
C THR A 356 19.82 18.72 7.75
N LEU A 357 19.45 20.00 7.82
CA LEU A 357 20.11 21.07 7.05
C LEU A 357 21.63 21.12 7.26
N GLU A 358 22.09 20.86 8.49
CA GLU A 358 23.51 20.82 8.85
C GLU A 358 24.31 19.72 8.14
N VAL A 359 23.66 18.60 7.81
CA VAL A 359 24.27 17.50 7.03
C VAL A 359 24.45 17.91 5.57
N HIS A 360 23.51 18.70 5.04
CA HIS A 360 23.45 19.03 3.61
C HIS A 360 24.09 20.37 3.25
N ILE A 361 24.41 21.22 4.24
CA ILE A 361 24.87 22.60 4.00
C ILE A 361 26.09 22.69 3.09
N GLU A 362 27.02 21.72 3.17
CA GLU A 362 28.21 21.69 2.33
C GLU A 362 27.87 21.54 0.85
N ALA A 363 26.87 20.71 0.53
CA ALA A 363 26.41 20.49 -0.84
C ALA A 363 25.82 21.76 -1.49
N MET A 364 25.37 22.71 -0.66
CA MET A 364 24.78 23.97 -1.09
C MET A 364 25.80 25.12 -1.18
N ARG A 365 26.97 25.01 -0.54
CA ARG A 365 27.98 26.09 -0.50
C ARG A 365 28.36 26.61 -1.87
N GLY A 366 28.68 25.72 -2.81
CA GLY A 366 29.06 26.12 -4.16
C GLY A 366 27.97 26.91 -4.90
N ALA A 367 26.69 26.66 -4.62
CA ALA A 367 25.60 27.46 -5.17
C ALA A 367 25.50 28.84 -4.50
N LEU A 368 25.61 28.89 -3.17
CA LEU A 368 25.60 30.14 -2.40
C LEU A 368 26.79 31.04 -2.78
N ASP A 369 27.98 30.46 -2.96
CA ASP A 369 29.21 31.16 -3.36
C ASP A 369 29.14 31.69 -4.80
N ALA A 370 28.38 31.02 -5.66
CA ALA A 370 28.06 31.51 -7.00
C ALA A 370 26.98 32.62 -7.01
N GLY A 371 26.57 33.13 -5.84
CA GLY A 371 25.58 34.19 -5.71
C GLY A 371 24.14 33.77 -5.99
N ARG A 372 23.83 32.47 -5.86
CA ARG A 372 22.47 31.92 -6.02
C ARG A 372 21.79 31.78 -4.66
N SER A 373 20.46 31.83 -4.63
CA SER A 373 19.70 31.40 -3.45
C SER A 373 19.39 29.91 -3.53
N VAL A 374 19.29 29.25 -2.37
CA VAL A 374 18.87 27.86 -2.26
C VAL A 374 17.66 27.77 -1.35
N PHE A 375 16.57 27.21 -1.84
CA PHE A 375 15.37 26.96 -1.05
C PHE A 375 15.30 25.47 -0.71
N VAL A 376 15.63 25.12 0.53
CA VAL A 376 15.45 23.76 1.03
C VAL A 376 13.98 23.56 1.33
N VAL A 377 13.33 22.64 0.62
CA VAL A 377 11.88 22.46 0.66
C VAL A 377 11.51 21.25 1.51
N ASP A 378 10.55 21.44 2.39
CA ASP A 378 9.89 20.39 3.16
C ASP A 378 8.51 20.15 2.54
N VAL A 379 8.41 19.13 1.70
CA VAL A 379 7.13 18.62 1.20
C VAL A 379 6.33 17.98 2.32
N ARG A 380 5.02 17.76 2.13
CA ARG A 380 4.18 17.09 3.15
C ARG A 380 4.80 15.76 3.58
N GLY A 381 4.88 15.54 4.89
CA GLY A 381 5.48 14.34 5.47
C GLY A 381 7.01 14.36 5.57
N ALA A 382 7.69 15.48 5.27
CA ALA A 382 9.14 15.61 5.37
C ALA A 382 9.58 16.87 6.13
N GLY A 383 10.79 16.83 6.71
CA GLY A 383 11.41 17.97 7.37
C GLY A 383 10.56 18.59 8.48
N ALA A 384 10.45 19.92 8.50
CA ALA A 384 9.69 20.62 9.54
C ALA A 384 8.17 20.35 9.51
N VAL A 385 7.66 19.71 8.45
CA VAL A 385 6.25 19.28 8.30
C VAL A 385 6.14 17.76 8.19
N GLU A 386 7.03 17.04 8.87
CA GLU A 386 6.94 15.60 9.04
C GLU A 386 5.64 15.18 9.74
N SER A 387 5.11 14.03 9.34
CA SER A 387 3.87 13.47 9.89
C SER A 387 4.08 13.11 11.37
N VAL A 388 3.18 13.55 12.24
CA VAL A 388 3.12 13.05 13.63
C VAL A 388 2.77 11.56 13.57
N PRO A 389 3.47 10.66 14.30
CA PRO A 389 3.15 9.25 14.30
C PRO A 389 1.69 9.00 14.70
N ILE A 390 0.92 8.33 13.84
CA ILE A 390 -0.49 7.95 14.08
C ILE A 390 -0.63 6.49 14.50
N ASN A 391 0.47 5.74 14.49
CA ASN A 391 0.52 4.33 14.85
C ASN A 391 1.86 3.99 15.54
N PRO A 392 1.95 2.86 16.26
CA PRO A 392 3.15 2.50 17.02
C PRO A 392 4.28 1.94 16.14
N TYR A 393 4.06 1.77 14.84
CA TYR A 393 5.03 1.21 13.92
C TYR A 393 6.06 2.27 13.52
N GLY A 394 7.13 2.35 14.30
CA GLY A 394 8.27 3.21 14.02
C GLY A 394 9.06 2.78 12.78
N LYS A 395 10.11 3.56 12.46
CA LYS A 395 11.03 3.26 11.34
C LYS A 395 11.80 1.93 11.54
N ASP A 396 11.84 1.41 12.76
CA ASP A 396 12.54 0.14 13.06
C ASP A 396 11.79 -1.11 12.55
N LEU A 397 10.56 -0.97 12.04
CA LEU A 397 9.76 -2.03 11.42
C LEU A 397 9.48 -1.73 9.93
N GLU A 398 10.45 -1.13 9.24
CA GLU A 398 10.37 -0.76 7.82
C GLU A 398 9.93 -1.92 6.91
N GLU A 399 10.31 -3.16 7.23
CA GLU A 399 9.99 -4.36 6.43
C GLU A 399 8.49 -4.66 6.33
N LEU A 400 7.67 -4.20 7.29
CA LEU A 400 6.22 -4.39 7.27
C LEU A 400 5.49 -3.33 6.45
N HIS A 401 6.19 -2.25 6.07
CA HIS A 401 5.59 -1.05 5.47
C HIS A 401 4.42 -0.44 6.29
N TYR A 402 4.40 -0.61 7.61
CA TYR A 402 3.30 -0.13 8.47
C TYR A 402 3.51 1.26 9.09
N THR A 403 4.59 1.94 8.71
CA THR A 403 4.89 3.29 9.19
C THR A 403 3.73 4.26 8.90
N THR A 404 3.64 5.34 9.67
CA THR A 404 2.65 6.40 9.44
C THR A 404 2.65 6.90 7.99
N GLU A 405 3.82 7.06 7.39
CA GLU A 405 3.91 7.56 6.01
C GLU A 405 3.38 6.56 4.99
N ASN A 406 3.68 5.28 5.17
CA ASN A 406 3.20 4.22 4.28
C ASN A 406 1.69 4.01 4.45
N ARG A 407 1.18 4.15 5.67
CA ARG A 407 -0.26 4.17 5.94
C ARG A 407 -0.96 5.26 5.14
N LEU A 408 -0.43 6.50 5.17
CA LEU A 408 -0.98 7.64 4.43
C LEU A 408 -0.83 7.46 2.91
N ALA A 409 0.24 6.80 2.45
CA ALA A 409 0.40 6.45 1.05
C ALA A 409 -0.68 5.47 0.57
N PHE A 410 -1.01 4.46 1.38
CA PHE A 410 -2.10 3.54 1.12
C PHE A 410 -3.49 4.19 1.22
N ASP A 411 -3.67 5.19 2.09
CA ASP A 411 -4.89 6.02 2.09
C ASP A 411 -5.06 6.77 0.77
N ALA A 412 -4.00 7.43 0.30
CA ALA A 412 -4.00 8.10 -0.98
C ALA A 412 -4.32 7.11 -2.13
N TYR A 413 -3.71 5.92 -2.11
CA TYR A 413 -3.99 4.85 -3.06
C TYR A 413 -5.47 4.44 -3.08
N CYS A 414 -6.10 4.29 -1.91
CA CYS A 414 -7.53 3.98 -1.80
C CYS A 414 -8.44 5.14 -2.24
N LEU A 415 -7.94 6.38 -2.20
CA LEU A 415 -8.63 7.57 -2.76
C LEU A 415 -8.41 7.73 -4.27
N GLY A 416 -7.68 6.81 -4.91
CA GLY A 416 -7.33 6.93 -6.32
C GLY A 416 -6.26 7.99 -6.60
N GLU A 417 -5.52 8.38 -5.55
CA GLU A 417 -4.44 9.36 -5.58
C GLU A 417 -3.08 8.71 -5.29
N SER A 418 -2.03 9.52 -5.21
CA SER A 418 -0.71 9.06 -4.76
C SER A 418 -0.05 10.10 -3.86
N LEU A 419 0.58 9.64 -2.78
CA LEU A 419 1.39 10.50 -1.92
C LEU A 419 2.59 11.08 -2.69
N LEU A 420 3.15 10.31 -3.63
CA LEU A 420 4.16 10.79 -4.57
C LEU A 420 3.65 11.99 -5.38
N GLY A 421 2.46 11.90 -5.99
CA GLY A 421 1.85 13.00 -6.73
C GLY A 421 1.61 14.23 -5.86
N MET A 422 1.09 14.04 -4.65
CA MET A 422 0.91 15.12 -3.68
C MET A 422 2.22 15.83 -3.33
N ARG A 423 3.31 15.09 -3.12
CA ARG A 423 4.65 15.65 -2.83
C ARG A 423 5.28 16.31 -4.05
N VAL A 424 5.08 15.77 -5.25
CA VAL A 424 5.48 16.42 -6.52
C VAL A 424 4.75 17.76 -6.67
N TYR A 425 3.47 17.82 -6.33
CA TYR A 425 2.71 19.07 -6.33
C TYR A 425 3.30 20.07 -5.33
N ASP A 426 3.68 19.66 -4.12
CA ASP A 426 4.35 20.53 -3.15
C ASP A 426 5.66 21.14 -3.69
N VAL A 427 6.44 20.38 -4.48
CA VAL A 427 7.63 20.88 -5.16
C VAL A 427 7.27 21.93 -6.23
N LEU A 428 6.23 21.70 -7.03
CA LEU A 428 5.73 22.70 -7.99
C LEU A 428 5.29 23.99 -7.29
N ARG A 429 4.69 23.86 -6.10
CA ARG A 429 4.26 25.01 -5.27
C ARG A 429 5.45 25.78 -4.72
N ALA A 430 6.55 25.11 -4.36
CA ALA A 430 7.81 25.78 -4.04
C ALA A 430 8.40 26.55 -5.23
N GLY A 431 8.34 25.98 -6.45
CA GLY A 431 8.70 26.70 -7.67
C GLY A 431 7.84 27.94 -7.92
N HIS A 432 6.53 27.85 -7.67
CA HIS A 432 5.62 28.99 -7.75
C HIS A 432 5.99 30.09 -6.75
N TYR A 433 6.23 29.75 -5.48
CA TYR A 433 6.67 30.69 -4.46
C TYR A 433 7.95 31.44 -4.88
N LEU A 434 8.96 30.71 -5.38
CA LEU A 434 10.21 31.33 -5.81
C LEU A 434 10.01 32.30 -6.98
N ARG A 435 9.07 32.04 -7.90
CA ARG A 435 8.75 32.96 -9.00
C ARG A 435 8.02 34.23 -8.55
N GLU A 436 7.34 34.21 -7.40
CA GLU A 436 6.72 35.41 -6.82
C GLU A 436 7.76 36.35 -6.17
N LEU A 437 8.98 35.86 -5.92
CA LEU A 437 10.05 36.69 -5.39
C LEU A 437 10.56 37.64 -6.49
N PRO A 438 10.57 38.96 -6.27
CA PRO A 438 10.80 39.96 -7.34
C PRO A 438 12.20 39.92 -7.95
N TRP A 439 13.14 39.24 -7.28
CA TRP A 439 14.53 39.10 -7.69
C TRP A 439 14.82 37.78 -8.41
N VAL A 440 13.98 36.75 -8.34
CA VAL A 440 14.21 35.48 -9.02
C VAL A 440 13.88 35.60 -10.50
N ARG A 441 14.83 35.23 -11.35
CA ARG A 441 14.68 35.22 -12.83
C ARG A 441 14.90 33.84 -13.43
N ARG A 442 15.63 32.96 -12.75
CA ARG A 442 15.90 31.59 -13.19
C ARG A 442 15.70 30.61 -12.05
N LEU A 443 15.18 29.43 -12.39
CA LEU A 443 15.01 28.33 -11.46
C LEU A 443 15.90 27.15 -11.84
N GLY A 444 16.50 26.54 -10.83
CA GLY A 444 17.08 25.22 -10.89
C GLY A 444 16.48 24.32 -9.80
N ILE A 445 16.69 23.01 -9.94
CA ILE A 445 16.35 22.03 -8.91
C ILE A 445 17.55 21.11 -8.69
N ARG A 446 17.77 20.78 -7.42
CA ARG A 446 18.77 19.83 -6.96
C ARG A 446 18.14 18.87 -5.98
N ALA A 447 18.39 17.58 -6.15
CA ALA A 447 17.89 16.58 -5.22
C ALA A 447 18.94 15.51 -4.90
N ARG A 448 18.87 14.98 -3.69
CA ARG A 448 19.71 13.86 -3.23
C ARG A 448 18.87 12.80 -2.52
N GLY A 449 19.22 11.53 -2.74
CA GLY A 449 18.52 10.39 -2.16
C GLY A 449 17.27 10.01 -2.94
N ILE A 450 16.81 8.77 -2.75
CA ILE A 450 15.80 8.14 -3.61
C ILE A 450 14.47 8.90 -3.64
N GLU A 451 13.84 9.18 -2.48
CA GLU A 451 12.55 9.89 -2.48
C GLU A 451 12.67 11.32 -3.04
N PRO A 452 13.61 12.18 -2.55
CA PRO A 452 13.78 13.53 -3.07
C PRO A 452 14.11 13.58 -4.57
N ALA A 453 14.93 12.63 -5.05
CA ALA A 453 15.30 12.53 -6.45
C ALA A 453 14.07 12.29 -7.33
N LEU A 454 13.19 11.37 -6.93
CA LEU A 454 11.97 11.08 -7.67
C LEU A 454 11.00 12.26 -7.67
N TRP A 455 10.78 12.94 -6.54
CA TRP A 455 9.94 14.13 -6.47
C TRP A 455 10.43 15.23 -7.41
N ALA A 456 11.74 15.50 -7.35
CA ALA A 456 12.38 16.55 -8.13
C ALA A 456 12.38 16.26 -9.63
N TYR A 457 12.66 15.01 -10.03
CA TYR A 457 12.65 14.60 -11.42
C TYR A 457 11.25 14.77 -12.03
N LEU A 458 10.22 14.26 -11.36
CA LEU A 458 8.84 14.36 -11.83
C LEU A 458 8.33 15.81 -11.83
N ALA A 459 8.64 16.61 -10.79
CA ALA A 459 8.27 18.02 -10.76
C ALA A 459 8.96 18.83 -11.88
N ALA A 460 10.24 18.56 -12.15
CA ALA A 460 10.98 19.23 -13.22
C ALA A 460 10.51 18.80 -14.61
N ALA A 461 10.05 17.56 -14.79
CA ALA A 461 9.40 17.14 -16.04
C ALA A 461 8.12 17.97 -16.31
N LEU A 462 7.38 18.33 -15.26
CA LEU A 462 6.16 19.12 -15.35
C LEU A 462 6.39 20.63 -15.51
N ASP A 463 7.38 21.20 -14.83
CA ASP A 463 7.66 22.65 -14.86
C ASP A 463 8.81 22.99 -15.84
N PRO A 464 8.50 23.47 -17.07
CA PRO A 464 9.52 23.86 -18.05
C PRO A 464 10.29 25.12 -17.65
N SER A 465 9.86 25.86 -16.62
CA SER A 465 10.60 27.04 -16.14
C SER A 465 11.85 26.67 -15.35
N ILE A 466 11.96 25.42 -14.87
CA ILE A 466 13.16 24.89 -14.22
C ILE A 466 14.18 24.54 -15.31
N GLN A 467 15.28 25.31 -15.40
CA GLN A 467 16.28 25.22 -16.48
C GLN A 467 17.46 24.30 -16.15
N THR A 468 17.75 24.11 -14.87
CA THR A 468 18.86 23.28 -14.37
C THR A 468 18.30 22.20 -13.49
N VAL A 469 18.58 20.93 -13.79
CA VAL A 469 18.03 19.76 -13.09
C VAL A 469 19.18 18.83 -12.72
N HIS A 470 19.63 18.86 -11.46
CA HIS A 470 20.71 17.98 -10.99
C HIS A 470 20.17 17.02 -9.92
N ILE A 471 20.02 15.75 -10.27
CA ILE A 471 19.40 14.71 -9.45
C ILE A 471 20.45 13.67 -9.09
N ASP A 472 20.53 13.32 -7.81
CA ASP A 472 21.42 12.29 -7.30
C ASP A 472 20.67 11.20 -6.53
N GLY A 473 20.71 9.98 -7.06
CA GLY A 473 20.03 8.82 -6.48
C GLY A 473 18.63 8.57 -7.03
N LEU A 474 18.35 8.90 -8.30
CA LEU A 474 17.09 8.51 -8.94
C LEU A 474 17.00 6.98 -9.05
N ILE A 475 15.84 6.37 -8.79
CA ILE A 475 15.66 4.95 -9.10
C ILE A 475 15.91 4.71 -10.61
N PRO A 476 16.42 3.54 -11.03
CA PRO A 476 16.73 3.32 -12.45
C PRO A 476 15.52 3.54 -13.35
N SER A 477 14.38 2.93 -12.99
CA SER A 477 13.06 3.14 -13.59
C SER A 477 11.99 2.42 -12.75
N PHE A 478 10.70 2.67 -12.96
CA PHE A 478 9.63 1.88 -12.35
C PHE A 478 9.64 0.44 -12.87
N GLU A 479 9.97 0.23 -14.15
CA GLU A 479 10.06 -1.11 -14.72
C GLU A 479 11.24 -1.88 -14.13
N ALA A 480 12.37 -1.22 -13.87
CA ALA A 480 13.50 -1.84 -13.20
C ALA A 480 13.12 -2.36 -11.80
N ILE A 481 12.30 -1.61 -11.04
CA ILE A 481 11.76 -2.08 -9.75
C ILE A 481 10.83 -3.28 -9.95
N ALA A 482 9.91 -3.22 -10.92
CA ALA A 482 8.99 -4.32 -11.22
C ALA A 482 9.72 -5.59 -11.71
N ARG A 483 10.88 -5.46 -12.34
CA ARG A 483 11.71 -6.56 -12.86
C ARG A 483 12.78 -7.07 -11.90
N THR A 484 12.98 -6.42 -10.75
CA THR A 484 13.97 -6.84 -9.74
C THR A 484 13.24 -7.54 -8.60
N GLU A 485 13.42 -8.87 -8.47
CA GLU A 485 12.74 -9.68 -7.43
C GLU A 485 13.00 -9.13 -6.02
N LEU A 486 14.26 -8.82 -5.73
CA LEU A 486 14.70 -8.17 -4.49
C LEU A 486 15.13 -6.74 -4.78
N TYR A 487 14.15 -5.85 -4.94
CA TYR A 487 14.40 -4.44 -5.16
C TYR A 487 14.75 -3.70 -3.86
N THR A 488 15.34 -2.52 -4.00
CA THR A 488 15.78 -1.69 -2.87
C THR A 488 14.66 -1.40 -1.88
N ARG A 489 14.92 -1.62 -0.59
CA ARG A 489 13.97 -1.34 0.51
C ARG A 489 13.62 0.14 0.67
N ALA A 490 14.38 1.03 0.02
CA ALA A 490 14.05 2.45 -0.05
C ALA A 490 12.86 2.75 -0.97
N PHE A 491 12.42 1.79 -1.81
CA PHE A 491 11.19 1.91 -2.58
C PHE A 491 9.98 1.55 -1.71
N THR A 492 9.43 2.56 -1.04
CA THR A 492 8.30 2.41 -0.12
C THR A 492 6.95 2.69 -0.80
N PRO A 493 5.81 2.36 -0.17
CA PRO A 493 4.49 2.77 -0.65
C PRO A 493 4.37 4.28 -0.95
N ALA A 494 5.14 5.14 -0.29
CA ALA A 494 5.14 6.58 -0.56
C ALA A 494 5.65 6.96 -1.97
N LEU A 495 6.32 6.05 -2.67
CA LEU A 495 6.87 6.23 -4.03
C LEU A 495 6.07 5.53 -5.13
N MET A 496 5.01 4.80 -4.79
CA MET A 496 4.24 4.04 -5.77
C MET A 496 3.30 4.93 -6.59
N LEU A 497 3.12 4.56 -7.86
CA LEU A 497 2.10 5.10 -8.76
C LEU A 497 1.34 3.92 -9.37
N HIS A 498 0.02 3.89 -9.14
CA HIS A 498 -0.81 2.82 -9.66
C HIS A 498 -0.85 2.84 -11.19
N GLY A 499 -0.55 1.70 -11.82
CA GLY A 499 -0.61 1.56 -13.28
C GLY A 499 0.37 2.44 -14.03
N VAL A 500 1.44 2.92 -13.40
CA VAL A 500 2.42 3.77 -14.09
C VAL A 500 2.99 3.07 -15.32
N LEU A 501 3.26 1.78 -15.24
CA LEU A 501 3.81 0.99 -16.35
C LEU A 501 2.83 0.75 -17.49
N GLU A 502 1.55 1.08 -17.34
CA GLU A 502 0.59 1.13 -18.46
C GLU A 502 0.68 2.44 -19.25
N ARG A 503 1.38 3.45 -18.70
CA ARG A 503 1.31 4.84 -19.15
C ARG A 503 2.67 5.40 -19.58
N PHE A 504 3.70 5.23 -18.75
CA PHE A 504 5.08 5.64 -19.03
C PHE A 504 6.06 4.97 -18.05
N ASP A 505 7.36 5.08 -18.32
CA ASP A 505 8.43 4.85 -17.35
C ASP A 505 9.36 6.07 -17.27
N LEU A 506 10.24 6.15 -16.26
CA LEU A 506 11.08 7.33 -16.04
C LEU A 506 11.91 7.75 -17.26
N PRO A 507 12.57 6.83 -18.01
CA PRO A 507 13.30 7.20 -19.23
C PRO A 507 12.42 7.80 -20.33
N ASP A 508 11.13 7.45 -20.36
CA ASP A 508 10.19 8.01 -21.34
C ASP A 508 9.98 9.52 -21.14
N LEU A 509 10.31 10.06 -19.95
CA LEU A 509 10.18 11.48 -19.59
C LEU A 509 11.35 12.34 -20.07
N GLU A 510 12.45 11.76 -20.54
CA GLU A 510 13.65 12.49 -21.00
C GLU A 510 13.36 13.60 -22.03
N PRO A 511 12.49 13.41 -23.04
CA PRO A 511 12.17 14.47 -24.00
C PRO A 511 11.53 15.73 -23.38
N LEU A 512 10.95 15.62 -22.17
CA LEU A 512 10.43 16.79 -21.45
C LEU A 512 11.56 17.71 -20.97
N PHE A 513 12.82 17.25 -21.00
CA PHE A 513 14.00 17.99 -20.57
C PHE A 513 14.80 18.64 -21.71
N ASP A 514 14.32 18.54 -22.95
CA ASP A 514 15.00 19.11 -24.12
C ASP A 514 15.37 20.59 -23.92
N GLY A 515 16.65 20.90 -24.17
CA GLY A 515 17.19 22.26 -24.03
C GLY A 515 17.55 22.68 -22.59
N ARG A 516 17.48 21.77 -21.61
CA ARG A 516 17.80 22.03 -20.19
C ARG A 516 19.11 21.35 -19.74
N ASP A 517 19.76 21.87 -18.69
CA ASP A 517 20.94 21.23 -18.08
C ASP A 517 20.48 20.09 -17.15
N LEU A 518 20.26 18.91 -17.73
CA LEU A 518 19.88 17.70 -17.02
C LEU A 518 21.12 16.88 -16.64
N ARG A 519 21.27 16.58 -15.35
CA ARG A 519 22.27 15.63 -14.82
C ARG A 519 21.60 14.72 -13.82
N VAL A 520 21.63 13.42 -14.07
CA VAL A 520 20.98 12.42 -13.21
C VAL A 520 21.99 11.31 -12.91
N SER A 521 22.23 11.03 -11.63
CA SER A 521 22.84 9.76 -11.19
C SER A 521 21.78 8.84 -10.62
N GLN A 522 21.92 7.55 -10.92
CA GLN A 522 20.99 6.52 -10.49
C GLN A 522 21.42 5.90 -9.15
N ALA A 523 20.44 5.55 -8.33
CA ALA A 523 20.59 4.62 -7.22
C ALA A 523 20.58 3.16 -7.75
N PRO A 524 21.16 2.19 -7.03
CA PRO A 524 21.01 0.78 -7.37
C PRO A 524 19.54 0.35 -7.30
N SER A 525 19.14 -0.61 -8.15
CA SER A 525 17.79 -1.19 -8.13
C SER A 525 17.59 -2.20 -6.99
N ALA A 526 18.65 -2.82 -6.49
CA ALA A 526 18.69 -3.82 -5.43
C ALA A 526 19.55 -3.32 -4.26
#